data_AF-A0A968J0R7-F1
#
_entry.id   AF-A0A968J0R7-F1
#
_cell.length_a   1.000
_cell.length_b   1.000
_cell.length_c   1.000
_cell.angle_alpha   90.00
_cell.angle_beta   90.00
_cell.angle_gamma   90.00
#
_symmetry.space_group_name_H-M   'P 1'
#
loop_
_entity.id
_entity.type
_entity.pdbx_description
1 polymer ?
#
loop_
_entity_poly.entity_id
_entity_poly.type
_entity_poly.pdbx_seq_one_letter_code
_entity_poly.pdbx_strand_id
1 'polypeptide(L)'
;MAEGVPVDKGYERAYWLAWSQVPGIGPVLLSRLRTTFPSLETAWRASARELQKVEGLGAKTAEEVVAHRRAVHPQRLWEEHWQQNGPFWLPLDPEYPHLLQEIPDAPSVLYVAGPWRQWDETKTVAIVGTREPTVYGRRWAANWRRAWGGPGLRWFRGWPRGS
;
A
#
# COMPACT_ATOMS: atom_id res chain seq x y z
N MET A 1 -20.31 14.52 0.62
CA MET A 1 -20.55 14.15 -0.78
C MET A 1 -19.52 13.09 -1.13
N ALA A 2 -19.96 11.88 -1.44
CA ALA A 2 -19.06 10.77 -1.75
C ALA A 2 -18.47 11.00 -3.14
N GLU A 3 -17.21 11.41 -3.22
CA GLU A 3 -16.47 11.41 -4.48
C GLU A 3 -16.36 9.97 -4.97
N GLY A 4 -16.92 9.71 -6.15
CA GLY A 4 -16.86 8.42 -6.80
C GLY A 4 -15.42 8.00 -7.09
N VAL A 5 -15.19 6.69 -7.08
CA VAL A 5 -13.90 6.07 -7.36
C VAL A 5 -13.36 6.57 -8.72
N PRO A 6 -12.16 7.17 -8.79
CA PRO A 6 -11.58 7.63 -10.04
C PRO A 6 -11.33 6.45 -11.01
N VAL A 7 -12.07 6.44 -12.12
CA VAL A 7 -12.16 5.30 -13.05
C VAL A 7 -10.89 5.09 -13.89
N ASP A 8 -10.07 6.13 -14.14
CA ASP A 8 -8.92 6.03 -15.05
C ASP A 8 -7.64 5.47 -14.39
N LYS A 9 -7.53 5.54 -13.05
CA LYS A 9 -6.43 4.92 -12.29
C LYS A 9 -6.81 3.58 -11.64
N GLY A 10 -8.07 3.16 -11.75
CA GLY A 10 -8.60 2.01 -11.01
C GLY A 10 -7.87 0.69 -11.30
N TYR A 11 -7.43 0.48 -12.54
CA TYR A 11 -6.79 -0.78 -12.95
C TYR A 11 -5.43 -0.98 -12.29
N GLU A 12 -4.49 -0.04 -12.44
CA GLU A 12 -3.15 -0.20 -11.85
C GLU A 12 -3.19 -0.19 -10.31
N ARG A 13 -4.08 0.62 -9.72
CA ARG A 13 -4.29 0.67 -8.26
C ARG A 13 -4.79 -0.66 -7.70
N ALA A 14 -5.71 -1.31 -8.42
CA ALA A 14 -6.22 -2.62 -8.07
C ALA A 14 -5.10 -3.68 -8.04
N TYR A 15 -4.21 -3.67 -9.04
CA TYR A 15 -3.07 -4.59 -9.05
C TYR A 15 -2.06 -4.27 -7.94
N TRP A 16 -1.84 -3.00 -7.63
CA TRP A 16 -0.99 -2.61 -6.50
C TRP A 16 -1.50 -3.20 -5.18
N LEU A 17 -2.82 -3.07 -4.94
CA LEU A 17 -3.46 -3.64 -3.77
C LEU A 17 -3.38 -5.17 -3.80
N ALA A 18 -3.66 -5.81 -4.93
CA ALA A 18 -3.60 -7.27 -5.07
C ALA A 18 -2.21 -7.83 -4.75
N TRP A 19 -1.15 -7.20 -5.29
CA TRP A 19 0.23 -7.58 -4.98
C TRP A 19 0.58 -7.41 -3.51
N SER A 20 0.07 -6.36 -2.85
CA SER A 20 0.34 -6.13 -1.42
C SER A 20 -0.23 -7.22 -0.51
N GLN A 21 -1.24 -7.98 -0.98
CA GLN A 21 -1.84 -9.11 -0.26
C GLN A 21 -1.05 -10.41 -0.42
N VAL A 22 -0.17 -10.51 -1.42
CA VAL A 22 0.57 -11.75 -1.68
C VAL A 22 1.58 -12.01 -0.55
N PRO A 23 1.51 -13.18 0.12
CA PRO A 23 2.52 -13.59 1.09
C PRO A 23 3.93 -13.58 0.47
N GLY A 24 4.94 -13.16 1.23
CA GLY A 24 6.31 -13.06 0.73
C GLY A 24 6.59 -11.84 -0.17
N ILE A 25 5.59 -11.12 -0.66
CA ILE A 25 5.80 -9.87 -1.42
C ILE A 25 5.75 -8.67 -0.47
N GLY A 26 6.91 -8.12 -0.14
CA GLY A 26 7.07 -6.87 0.61
C GLY A 26 7.16 -5.64 -0.29
N PRO A 27 7.24 -4.43 0.28
CA PRO A 27 7.31 -3.19 -0.50
C PRO A 27 8.51 -3.12 -1.44
N VAL A 28 9.67 -3.61 -1.00
CA VAL A 28 10.89 -3.69 -1.82
C VAL A 28 10.68 -4.56 -3.07
N LEU A 29 10.12 -5.76 -2.90
CA LEU A 29 9.84 -6.66 -4.03
C LEU A 29 8.76 -6.10 -4.94
N LEU A 30 7.73 -5.46 -4.38
CA LEU A 30 6.69 -4.80 -5.17
C LEU A 30 7.25 -3.65 -6.00
N SER A 31 8.16 -2.86 -5.44
CA SER A 31 8.88 -1.82 -6.18
C SER A 31 9.70 -2.42 -7.33
N ARG A 32 10.42 -3.53 -7.08
CA ARG A 32 11.19 -4.23 -8.12
C ARG A 32 10.31 -4.81 -9.22
N LEU A 33 9.13 -5.34 -8.88
CA LEU A 33 8.14 -5.80 -9.85
C LEU A 33 7.67 -4.62 -10.73
N ARG A 34 7.38 -3.47 -10.12
CA ARG A 34 6.94 -2.27 -10.84
C ARG A 34 8.00 -1.71 -11.78
N THR A 35 9.29 -1.80 -11.43
CA THR A 35 10.40 -1.33 -12.27
C THR A 35 10.81 -2.33 -13.35
N THR A 36 10.60 -3.64 -13.11
CA THR A 36 10.97 -4.70 -14.06
C THR A 36 9.92 -4.88 -15.17
N PHE A 37 8.65 -4.69 -14.85
CA PHE A 37 7.54 -4.85 -15.78
C PHE A 37 6.95 -3.49 -16.20
N PRO A 38 6.35 -3.38 -17.41
CA PRO A 38 5.68 -2.15 -17.85
C PRO A 38 4.61 -1.66 -16.88
N SER A 39 3.87 -2.61 -16.28
CA SER A 39 2.83 -2.36 -15.28
C SER A 39 2.72 -3.53 -14.31
N LEU A 40 2.13 -3.29 -13.13
CA LEU A 40 1.85 -4.37 -12.17
C LEU A 40 0.77 -5.33 -12.68
N GLU A 41 -0.13 -4.88 -13.56
CA GLU A 41 -1.01 -5.76 -14.32
C GLU A 41 -0.23 -6.78 -15.17
N THR A 42 0.78 -6.31 -15.90
CA THR A 42 1.61 -7.16 -16.75
C THR A 42 2.38 -8.16 -15.89
N ALA A 43 2.97 -7.70 -14.79
CA ALA A 43 3.62 -8.57 -13.81
C ALA A 43 2.63 -9.62 -13.26
N TRP A 44 1.40 -9.21 -12.93
CA TRP A 44 0.38 -10.10 -12.37
C TRP A 44 0.00 -11.25 -13.31
N ARG A 45 0.07 -11.01 -14.63
CA ARG A 45 -0.21 -12.01 -15.67
C ARG A 45 1.02 -12.83 -16.07
N ALA A 46 2.22 -12.40 -15.71
CA ALA A 46 3.47 -13.07 -16.06
C ALA A 46 3.54 -14.52 -15.52
N SER A 47 4.27 -15.39 -16.21
CA SER A 47 4.54 -16.75 -15.75
C SER A 47 5.48 -16.77 -14.54
N ALA A 48 5.48 -17.88 -13.78
CA ALA A 48 6.42 -18.05 -12.66
C ALA A 48 7.89 -17.87 -13.11
N ARG A 49 8.22 -18.32 -14.33
CA ARG A 49 9.56 -18.17 -14.91
C ARG A 49 9.92 -16.72 -15.22
N GLU A 50 8.96 -15.91 -15.65
CA GLU A 50 9.18 -14.48 -15.88
C GLU A 50 9.31 -13.72 -14.56
N LEU A 51 8.51 -14.07 -13.56
CA LEU A 51 8.59 -13.48 -12.23
C LEU A 51 9.95 -13.75 -11.56
N GLN A 52 10.56 -14.92 -11.79
CA GLN A 52 11.90 -15.25 -11.29
C GLN A 52 13.02 -14.38 -11.87
N LYS A 53 12.76 -13.62 -12.94
CA LYS A 53 13.72 -12.62 -13.46
C LYS A 53 13.85 -11.41 -12.54
N VAL A 54 12.89 -11.20 -11.64
CA VAL A 54 12.93 -10.12 -10.65
C VAL A 54 13.88 -10.51 -9.53
N GLU A 55 14.88 -9.66 -9.30
CA GLU A 55 15.87 -9.88 -8.24
C GLU A 55 15.18 -10.05 -6.87
N GLY A 56 15.51 -11.12 -6.15
CA GLY A 56 14.95 -11.46 -4.85
C GLY A 56 13.63 -12.25 -4.91
N LEU A 57 13.11 -12.54 -6.09
CA LEU A 57 11.91 -13.36 -6.27
C LEU A 57 12.30 -14.79 -6.68
N GLY A 58 12.44 -15.67 -5.69
CA GLY A 58 12.82 -17.07 -5.90
C GLY A 58 11.69 -17.93 -6.48
N ALA A 59 12.03 -19.15 -6.91
CA ALA A 59 11.08 -20.08 -7.54
C ALA A 59 9.85 -20.35 -6.67
N LYS A 60 10.04 -20.58 -5.36
CA LYS A 60 8.96 -20.80 -4.40
C LYS A 60 7.98 -19.62 -4.34
N THR A 61 8.50 -18.39 -4.20
CA THR A 61 7.66 -17.18 -4.15
C THR A 61 6.93 -16.95 -5.47
N ALA A 62 7.58 -17.21 -6.61
CA ALA A 62 6.94 -17.12 -7.93
C ALA A 62 5.77 -18.10 -8.08
N GLU A 63 5.92 -19.33 -7.60
CA GLU A 63 4.85 -20.33 -7.61
C GLU A 63 3.70 -19.93 -6.67
N GLU A 64 4.01 -19.44 -5.47
CA GLU A 64 3.03 -18.92 -4.51
C GLU A 64 2.24 -17.74 -5.10
N VAL A 65 2.88 -16.82 -5.81
CA VAL A 65 2.22 -15.73 -6.55
C VAL A 65 1.24 -16.29 -7.58
N VAL A 66 1.67 -17.26 -8.39
CA VAL A 66 0.84 -17.85 -9.45
C VAL A 66 -0.34 -18.63 -8.88
N ALA A 67 -0.18 -19.26 -7.71
CA ALA A 67 -1.27 -19.89 -6.98
C ALA A 67 -2.24 -18.86 -6.40
N HIS A 68 -1.71 -17.85 -5.69
CA HIS A 68 -2.50 -16.81 -5.01
C HIS A 68 -3.35 -15.99 -5.99
N ARG A 69 -2.78 -15.60 -7.15
CA ARG A 69 -3.49 -14.78 -8.14
C ARG A 69 -4.75 -15.43 -8.71
N ARG A 70 -4.89 -16.76 -8.63
CA ARG A 70 -6.10 -17.46 -9.11
C ARG A 70 -7.31 -17.21 -8.22
N ALA A 71 -7.07 -16.89 -6.95
CA ALA A 71 -8.11 -16.63 -5.95
C ALA A 71 -8.42 -15.14 -5.78
N VAL A 72 -7.63 -14.25 -6.38
CA VAL A 72 -7.74 -12.81 -6.19
C VAL A 72 -8.22 -12.15 -7.49
N HIS A 73 -9.33 -11.42 -7.39
CA HIS A 73 -9.83 -10.54 -8.45
C HIS A 73 -9.48 -9.09 -8.08
N PRO A 74 -8.44 -8.48 -8.71
CA PRO A 74 -7.91 -7.19 -8.28
C PRO A 74 -8.96 -6.07 -8.23
N GLN A 75 -9.84 -5.99 -9.23
CA GLN A 75 -10.88 -4.95 -9.33
C GLN A 75 -11.89 -5.07 -8.19
N ARG A 76 -12.37 -6.29 -7.94
CA ARG A 76 -13.28 -6.57 -6.84
C ARG A 76 -12.64 -6.27 -5.49
N LEU A 77 -11.38 -6.69 -5.32
CA LEU A 77 -10.59 -6.39 -4.13
C LEU A 77 -10.48 -4.88 -3.90
N TRP A 78 -10.21 -4.10 -4.95
CA TRP A 78 -10.15 -2.64 -4.88
C TRP A 78 -11.47 -2.03 -4.41
N GLU A 79 -12.59 -2.42 -5.02
CA GLU A 79 -13.92 -1.91 -4.68
C GLU A 79 -14.31 -2.24 -3.24
N GLU A 80 -14.18 -3.51 -2.84
CA GLU A 80 -14.47 -3.96 -1.49
C GLU A 80 -13.59 -3.22 -0.47
N HIS A 81 -12.32 -3.04 -0.79
CA HIS A 81 -11.37 -2.37 0.08
C HIS A 81 -11.66 -0.88 0.25
N TRP A 82 -12.01 -0.18 -0.83
CA TRP A 82 -12.41 1.22 -0.79
C TRP A 82 -13.66 1.43 0.07
N GLN A 83 -14.66 0.56 -0.09
CA GLN A 83 -15.91 0.64 0.68
C GLN A 83 -15.69 0.40 2.17
N GLN A 84 -14.81 -0.54 2.53
CA GLN A 84 -14.54 -0.88 3.93
C GLN A 84 -13.67 0.15 4.65
N ASN A 85 -12.70 0.74 3.95
CA ASN A 85 -11.61 1.49 4.58
C ASN A 85 -11.58 2.98 4.22
N GLY A 86 -12.35 3.39 3.22
CA GLY A 86 -12.31 4.75 2.70
C GLY A 86 -11.03 5.04 1.91
N PRO A 87 -10.65 6.33 1.77
CA PRO A 87 -9.54 6.74 0.92
C PRO A 87 -8.17 6.37 1.49
N PHE A 88 -7.29 5.92 0.60
CA PHE A 88 -5.89 5.59 0.85
C PHE A 88 -5.02 5.95 -0.34
N TRP A 89 -3.71 6.05 -0.12
CA TRP A 89 -2.74 6.35 -1.15
C TRP A 89 -1.79 5.20 -1.40
N LEU A 90 -1.31 5.17 -2.64
CA LEU A 90 -0.31 4.25 -3.15
C LEU A 90 0.90 5.06 -3.60
N PRO A 91 2.11 4.49 -3.65
CA PRO A 91 3.29 5.21 -4.14
C PRO A 91 3.19 5.77 -5.57
N LEU A 92 2.17 5.39 -6.35
CA LEU A 92 1.86 5.97 -7.67
C LEU A 92 0.99 7.23 -7.61
N ASP A 93 0.50 7.59 -6.42
CA ASP A 93 -0.42 8.69 -6.22
C ASP A 93 0.34 10.01 -6.00
N PRO A 94 -0.05 11.10 -6.67
CA PRO A 94 0.53 12.42 -6.43
C PRO A 94 0.44 12.87 -4.96
N GLU A 95 -0.56 12.39 -4.23
CA GLU A 95 -0.79 12.71 -2.83
C GLU A 95 0.09 11.89 -1.87
N TYR A 96 0.80 10.87 -2.36
CA TYR A 96 1.72 10.08 -1.56
C TYR A 96 2.94 10.93 -1.16
N PRO A 97 3.27 11.08 0.13
CA PRO A 97 4.34 11.98 0.57
C PRO A 97 5.70 11.62 -0.04
N HIS A 98 6.36 12.60 -0.68
CA HIS A 98 7.64 12.39 -1.36
C HIS A 98 8.72 11.82 -0.43
N LEU A 99 8.80 12.31 0.82
CA LEU A 99 9.75 11.80 1.82
C LEU A 99 9.53 10.32 2.17
N LEU A 100 8.29 9.82 2.10
CA LEU A 100 8.00 8.40 2.29
C LEU A 100 8.28 7.57 1.04
N GLN A 101 8.38 8.19 -0.14
CA GLN A 101 8.72 7.51 -1.38
C GLN A 101 10.23 7.31 -1.53
N GLU A 102 11.03 8.18 -0.90
CA GLU A 102 12.49 8.12 -0.90
C GLU A 102 13.07 7.01 -0.01
N ILE A 103 12.30 6.49 0.96
CA ILE A 103 12.79 5.41 1.83
C ILE A 103 12.71 4.04 1.14
N PRO A 104 13.72 3.16 1.32
CA PRO A 104 13.75 1.85 0.64
C PRO A 104 12.56 0.93 0.93
N ASP A 105 11.92 1.07 2.09
CA ASP A 105 10.80 0.25 2.57
C ASP A 105 9.46 1.01 2.60
N ALA A 106 9.32 2.01 1.71
CA ALA A 106 8.12 2.82 1.52
C ALA A 106 6.83 1.98 1.56
N PRO A 107 5.85 2.30 2.43
CA PRO A 107 4.61 1.54 2.51
C PRO A 107 3.88 1.40 1.17
N SER A 108 3.54 0.17 0.79
CA SER A 108 2.79 -0.09 -0.45
C SER A 108 1.37 0.48 -0.42
N VAL A 109 0.79 0.68 0.77
CA VAL A 109 -0.55 1.26 0.97
C VAL A 109 -0.48 2.18 2.19
N LEU A 110 -0.96 3.41 2.04
CA LEU A 110 -0.91 4.47 3.04
C LEU A 110 -2.31 4.95 3.38
N TYR A 111 -2.83 4.56 4.55
CA TYR A 111 -4.10 5.04 5.06
C TYR A 111 -3.87 6.31 5.85
N VAL A 112 -4.80 7.24 5.70
CA VAL A 112 -4.67 8.55 6.27
C VAL A 112 -6.03 8.98 6.82
N ALA A 113 -6.01 9.75 7.89
CA ALA A 113 -7.21 10.23 8.56
C ALA A 113 -7.13 11.75 8.74
N GLY A 114 -8.19 12.46 8.33
CA GLY A 114 -8.33 13.91 8.46
C GLY A 114 -8.21 14.67 7.12
N PRO A 115 -8.44 15.99 7.11
CA PRO A 115 -8.50 16.79 5.88
C PRO A 115 -7.16 16.87 5.14
N TRP A 116 -7.22 16.81 3.80
CA TRP A 116 -6.16 16.34 2.91
C TRP A 116 -5.55 17.45 2.06
N ARG A 117 -4.74 18.34 2.62
CA ARG A 117 -4.05 19.37 1.82
C ARG A 117 -2.61 19.57 2.28
N GLN A 118 -1.71 19.62 1.31
CA GLN A 118 -0.37 20.22 1.37
C GLN A 118 0.65 19.53 2.31
N TRP A 119 0.94 18.26 2.06
CA TRP A 119 2.01 17.51 2.76
C TRP A 119 3.38 18.16 2.62
N ASP A 120 3.67 18.68 1.44
CA ASP A 120 4.99 19.24 1.13
C ASP A 120 5.16 20.68 1.64
N GLU A 121 4.08 21.37 1.96
CA GLU A 121 4.13 22.75 2.48
C GLU A 121 4.15 22.80 4.01
N THR A 122 3.88 21.68 4.68
CA THR A 122 3.84 21.59 6.15
C THR A 122 4.83 20.57 6.68
N LYS A 123 5.64 20.94 7.69
CA LYS A 123 6.51 19.99 8.40
C LYS A 123 5.66 18.87 8.99
N THR A 124 5.66 17.72 8.31
CA THR A 124 4.82 16.58 8.66
C THR A 124 5.67 15.50 9.32
N VAL A 125 5.24 15.03 10.50
CA VAL A 125 5.80 13.83 11.12
C VAL A 125 4.88 12.67 10.79
N ALA A 126 5.40 11.69 10.03
CA ALA A 126 4.70 10.44 9.77
C ALA A 126 5.01 9.44 10.89
N ILE A 127 3.97 8.91 11.53
CA ILE A 127 4.11 7.80 12.48
C ILE A 127 3.58 6.55 11.80
N VAL A 128 4.52 5.66 11.45
CA VAL A 128 4.23 4.37 10.83
C VAL A 128 4.32 3.31 11.93
N GLY A 129 3.19 2.64 12.19
CA GLY A 129 3.11 1.54 13.15
C GLY A 129 3.05 0.18 12.48
N THR A 130 3.33 -0.87 13.24
CA THR A 130 3.07 -2.25 12.80
C THR A 130 1.59 -2.43 12.42
N ARG A 131 1.37 -3.29 11.43
CA ARG A 131 0.06 -3.65 10.86
C ARG A 131 -0.86 -4.32 11.90
N GLU A 132 -0.27 -4.97 12.89
CA GLU A 132 -0.94 -5.50 14.09
C GLU A 132 -0.37 -4.83 15.33
N PRO A 133 -0.80 -3.60 15.65
CA PRO A 133 -0.34 -2.93 16.85
C PRO A 133 -0.91 -3.63 18.07
N THR A 134 -0.04 -4.00 19.01
CA THR A 134 -0.45 -4.50 20.33
C THR A 134 -1.39 -3.50 21.02
N VAL A 135 -2.12 -3.93 22.06
CA VAL A 135 -2.96 -3.02 22.86
C VAL A 135 -2.15 -1.80 23.35
N TYR A 136 -0.87 -2.03 23.67
CA TYR A 136 0.09 -0.99 24.01
C TYR A 136 0.39 -0.05 22.84
N GLY A 137 0.70 -0.58 21.66
CA GLY A 137 0.93 0.21 20.44
C GLY A 137 -0.26 1.09 20.05
N ARG A 138 -1.49 0.59 20.23
CA ARG A 138 -2.72 1.38 20.01
C ARG A 138 -2.88 2.52 21.01
N ARG A 139 -2.60 2.27 22.31
CA ARG A 139 -2.63 3.30 23.35
C ARG A 139 -1.56 4.37 23.12
N TRP A 140 -0.36 3.98 22.70
CA TRP A 140 0.71 4.92 22.39
C TRP A 140 0.39 5.81 21.19
N ALA A 141 -0.11 5.24 20.09
CA ALA A 141 -0.57 6.02 18.94
C ALA A 141 -1.70 6.99 19.32
N ALA A 142 -2.63 6.59 20.18
CA ALA A 142 -3.69 7.46 20.68
C ALA A 142 -3.18 8.58 21.59
N ASN A 143 -2.20 8.28 22.45
CA ASN A 143 -1.59 9.26 23.35
C ASN A 143 -0.81 10.32 22.57
N TRP A 144 -0.02 9.91 21.59
CA TRP A 144 0.70 10.87 20.75
C TRP A 144 -0.26 11.69 19.88
N ARG A 145 -1.37 11.10 19.40
CA ARG A 145 -2.46 11.83 18.73
C ARG A 145 -2.94 13.01 19.55
N ARG A 146 -3.12 12.81 20.86
CA ARG A 146 -3.54 13.86 21.80
C ARG A 146 -2.43 14.85 22.10
N ALA A 147 -1.22 14.36 22.34
CA ALA A 147 -0.12 15.20 22.78
C ALA A 147 0.35 16.18 21.68
N TRP A 148 0.26 15.78 20.41
CA TRP A 148 0.88 16.49 19.28
C TRP A 148 -0.15 16.97 18.25
N GLY A 149 -1.43 17.12 18.64
CA GLY A 149 -2.56 17.51 17.79
C GLY A 149 -2.55 18.96 17.29
N GLY A 150 -1.39 19.52 16.94
CA GLY A 150 -1.26 20.79 16.24
C GLY A 150 -1.41 20.64 14.73
N PRO A 151 -1.59 21.75 13.97
CA PRO A 151 -1.97 21.76 12.56
C PRO A 151 -0.99 21.13 11.54
N GLY A 152 0.10 20.49 11.99
CA GLY A 152 1.10 19.85 11.13
C GLY A 152 1.31 18.34 11.34
N LEU A 153 0.62 17.72 12.32
CA LEU A 153 0.85 16.29 12.60
C LEU A 153 -0.23 15.41 11.98
N ARG A 154 0.19 14.49 11.11
CA ARG A 154 -0.71 13.62 10.34
C ARG A 154 -0.37 12.16 10.57
N TRP A 155 -1.40 11.37 10.80
CA TRP A 155 -1.30 10.02 11.32
C TRP A 155 -1.56 8.98 10.24
N PHE A 156 -0.73 7.95 10.21
CA PHE A 156 -0.81 6.86 9.24
C PHE A 156 -1.07 5.54 9.95
N ARG A 157 -1.80 4.64 9.30
CA ARG A 157 -2.01 3.26 9.79
C ARG A 157 -1.55 2.29 8.71
N GLY A 158 -0.83 1.24 9.09
CA GLY A 158 -0.60 0.07 8.21
C GLY A 158 -1.79 -0.90 8.29
N TRP A 159 -2.16 -1.51 7.15
CA TRP A 159 -3.24 -2.52 7.06
C TRP A 159 -2.79 -3.88 7.59
N PRO A 160 -3.59 -4.58 8.43
CA PRO A 160 -3.34 -6.00 8.75
C PRO A 160 -3.57 -6.86 7.52
N ARG A 161 -2.63 -7.75 7.18
CA ARG A 161 -2.95 -8.83 6.22
C ARG A 161 -4.00 -9.72 6.88
N GLY A 162 -4.99 -10.15 6.11
CA GLY A 162 -6.04 -11.03 6.60
C GLY A 162 -5.46 -12.27 7.30
N SER A 163 -6.09 -12.61 8.43
CA SER A 163 -6.00 -13.88 9.13
C SER A 163 -6.44 -15.06 8.27
#